data_AF-A0AA38PQU5-F1
#
_entry.id   AF-A0AA38PQU5-F1
#
_cell.length_a   1.000
_cell.length_b   1.000
_cell.length_c   1.000
_cell.angle_alpha   90.00
_cell.angle_beta   90.00
_cell.angle_gamma   90.00
#
_symmetry.space_group_name_H-M   'P 1'
#
loop_
_entity.id
_entity.type
_entity.pdbx_description
1 polymer ?
#
loop_
_entity_poly.entity_id
_entity_poly.type
_entity_poly.pdbx_seq_one_letter_code
_entity_poly.pdbx_strand_id
1 'polypeptide(L)'
;SRYSQAKLELYGLFRSLRATRLWLAGIQNLVVEVDALYIRGMINNPDVQPNAAINRWIAGILLFTFTLVHVPAERIAADGVSRRTPQPGDLAEDDGDFEDWIDHANGFMHVINPTTFQPSSL
;
A
#
# COMPACT_ATOMS: atom_id res chain seq x y z
N SER A 1 -0.84 16.35 15.02
CA SER A 1 -1.56 16.34 13.74
C SER A 1 -2.26 14.99 13.63
N ARG A 2 -3.59 14.94 13.72
CA ARG A 2 -4.34 13.68 13.53
C ARG A 2 -4.26 13.31 12.04
N TYR A 3 -3.86 12.07 11.73
CA TYR A 3 -3.92 11.56 10.37
C TYR A 3 -5.37 11.65 9.86
N SER A 4 -5.54 12.07 8.60
CA SER A 4 -6.85 11.97 7.96
C SER A 4 -7.22 10.49 7.80
N GLN A 5 -8.51 10.17 7.88
CA GLN A 5 -9.03 8.80 7.78
C GLN A 5 -8.45 8.05 6.56
N ALA A 6 -8.38 8.72 5.40
CA ALA A 6 -7.79 8.16 4.19
C ALA A 6 -6.32 7.73 4.34
N LYS A 7 -5.50 8.43 5.14
CA LYS A 7 -4.11 8.05 5.38
C LYS A 7 -3.99 6.83 6.30
N LEU A 8 -4.86 6.74 7.31
CA LEU A 8 -4.92 5.57 8.19
C LEU A 8 -5.35 4.32 7.43
N GLU A 9 -6.36 4.46 6.58
CA GLU A 9 -6.82 3.33 5.77
C GLU A 9 -5.79 2.93 4.71
N LEU A 10 -5.12 3.88 4.06
CA LEU A 10 -4.02 3.57 3.12
C LEU A 10 -2.88 2.83 3.81
N TYR A 11 -2.49 3.30 5.01
CA TYR A 11 -1.48 2.62 5.81
C TYR A 11 -1.93 1.21 6.23
N GLY A 12 -3.19 1.06 6.65
CA GLY A 12 -3.77 -0.24 7.00
C GLY A 12 -3.82 -1.23 5.83
N LEU A 13 -4.17 -0.76 4.63
CA LEU A 13 -4.14 -1.56 3.40
C LEU A 13 -2.70 -2.03 3.10
N PHE A 14 -1.77 -1.08 3.07
CA PHE A 14 -0.36 -1.35 2.85
C PHE A 14 0.20 -2.39 3.84
N ARG A 15 -0.09 -2.22 5.14
CA ARG A 15 0.30 -3.13 6.21
C ARG A 15 -0.26 -4.54 6.01
N SER A 16 -1.51 -4.63 5.58
CA SER A 16 -2.18 -5.93 5.36
C SER A 16 -1.58 -6.68 4.17
N LEU A 17 -1.32 -5.97 3.06
CA LEU A 17 -0.66 -6.55 1.88
C LEU A 17 0.78 -6.97 2.19
N ARG A 18 1.51 -6.15 2.97
CA ARG A 18 2.85 -6.49 3.46
C ARG A 18 2.83 -7.81 4.25
N ALA A 19 1.97 -7.92 5.26
CA ALA A 19 1.90 -9.09 6.12
C ALA A 19 1.53 -10.37 5.35
N THR A 20 0.83 -10.23 4.22
CA THR A 20 0.36 -11.35 3.40
C THR A 20 1.14 -11.52 2.09
N ARG A 21 2.24 -10.78 1.90
CA ARG A 21 2.96 -10.67 0.61
C ARG A 21 3.34 -12.01 -0.02
N LEU A 22 3.80 -12.96 0.79
CA LEU A 22 4.22 -14.29 0.33
C LEU A 22 3.05 -15.12 -0.23
N TRP A 23 1.85 -14.90 0.29
CA TRP A 23 0.64 -15.61 -0.13
C TRP A 23 -0.04 -14.95 -1.32
N LEU A 24 0.10 -13.63 -1.44
CA LEU A 24 -0.51 -12.84 -2.51
C LEU A 24 0.33 -12.79 -3.79
N ALA A 25 1.62 -13.18 -3.72
CA ALA A 25 2.52 -13.18 -4.86
C ALA A 25 1.95 -14.05 -6.01
N GLY A 26 1.76 -13.44 -7.18
CA GLY A 26 1.27 -14.13 -8.38
C GLY A 26 -0.25 -14.30 -8.47
N ILE A 27 -1.03 -13.85 -7.47
CA ILE A 27 -2.49 -13.84 -7.56
C ILE A 27 -2.94 -12.76 -8.55
N GLN A 28 -3.74 -13.14 -9.55
CA GLN A 28 -4.29 -12.20 -10.54
C GLN A 28 -5.72 -11.73 -10.21
N ASN A 29 -6.46 -12.49 -9.39
CA ASN A 29 -7.86 -12.23 -9.05
C ASN A 29 -8.03 -11.76 -7.60
N LEU A 30 -7.07 -11.02 -7.06
CA LEU A 30 -7.16 -10.48 -5.71
C LEU A 30 -8.20 -9.36 -5.68
N VAL A 31 -9.17 -9.43 -4.76
CA VAL A 31 -10.14 -8.36 -4.50
C VAL A 31 -9.82 -7.75 -3.15
N VAL A 32 -9.66 -6.43 -3.14
CA VAL A 32 -9.40 -5.65 -1.93
C VAL A 32 -10.63 -4.79 -1.66
N GLU A 33 -11.30 -5.04 -0.53
CA GLU A 33 -12.46 -4.28 -0.09
C GLU A 33 -12.03 -3.21 0.92
N VAL A 34 -12.36 -1.94 0.66
CA VAL A 34 -12.02 -0.80 1.55
C VAL A 34 -13.21 0.12 1.75
N ASP A 35 -13.29 0.75 2.92
CA ASP A 35 -14.35 1.72 3.26
C ASP A 35 -14.02 3.15 2.80
N ALA A 36 -12.78 3.47 2.43
CA ALA A 36 -12.47 4.77 1.83
C ALA A 36 -12.51 4.78 0.30
N LEU A 37 -13.53 5.48 -0.23
CA LEU A 37 -13.51 6.04 -1.59
C LEU A 37 -12.25 6.88 -1.88
N TYR A 38 -11.69 7.52 -0.86
CA TYR A 38 -10.49 8.37 -0.99
C TYR A 38 -9.21 7.58 -1.33
N ILE A 39 -9.07 6.31 -0.92
CA ILE A 39 -7.89 5.49 -1.25
C ILE A 39 -7.78 5.31 -2.76
N ARG A 40 -8.92 5.08 -3.43
CA ARG A 40 -8.97 4.95 -4.90
C ARG A 40 -8.37 6.19 -5.57
N GLY A 41 -8.72 7.38 -5.08
CA GLY A 41 -8.18 8.64 -5.59
C GLY A 41 -6.67 8.78 -5.37
N MET A 42 -6.18 8.37 -4.20
CA MET A 42 -4.75 8.43 -3.84
C MET A 42 -3.89 7.44 -4.64
N ILE A 43 -4.37 6.21 -4.86
CA ILE A 43 -3.66 5.20 -5.65
C ILE A 43 -3.61 5.61 -7.13
N ASN A 44 -4.70 6.17 -7.67
CA ASN A 44 -4.78 6.55 -9.08
C ASN A 44 -4.02 7.85 -9.41
N ASN A 45 -3.77 8.71 -8.42
CA ASN A 45 -3.08 9.99 -8.61
C ASN A 45 -2.04 10.20 -7.49
N PRO A 46 -0.94 9.41 -7.47
CA PRO A 46 0.06 9.47 -6.41
C PRO A 46 0.73 10.85 -6.29
N ASP A 47 0.77 11.61 -7.39
CA ASP A 47 1.47 12.91 -7.48
C ASP A 47 0.74 14.06 -6.75
N VAL A 48 -0.51 13.85 -6.33
CA VAL A 48 -1.35 14.90 -5.71
C VAL A 48 -0.94 15.19 -4.26
N GLN A 49 -0.18 14.29 -3.59
CA GLN A 49 0.32 14.52 -2.24
C GLN A 49 1.84 14.33 -2.18
N PRO A 50 2.65 15.41 -2.09
CA PRO A 50 4.10 15.31 -1.97
C PRO A 50 4.49 14.88 -0.55
N ASN A 51 4.35 13.59 -0.24
CA ASN A 51 4.84 12.99 0.99
C ASN A 51 5.55 11.66 0.67
N ALA A 52 6.86 11.62 0.91
CA ALA A 52 7.71 10.47 0.62
C ALA A 52 7.19 9.15 1.23
N ALA A 53 6.66 9.18 2.46
CA ALA A 53 6.13 7.99 3.11
C ALA A 53 4.86 7.46 2.43
N ILE A 54 3.95 8.35 2.02
CA ILE A 54 2.72 7.98 1.31
C ILE A 54 3.06 7.40 -0.06
N ASN A 55 4.00 8.00 -0.78
CA ASN A 55 4.45 7.51 -2.08
C ASN A 55 5.10 6.12 -1.96
N ARG A 56 5.86 5.89 -0.89
CA ARG A 56 6.43 4.56 -0.59
C ARG A 56 5.35 3.52 -0.32
N TRP A 57 4.31 3.87 0.45
CA TRP A 57 3.18 2.96 0.69
C TRP A 57 2.42 2.63 -0.60
N ILE A 58 2.18 3.63 -1.44
CA ILE A 58 1.53 3.43 -2.75
C ILE A 58 2.38 2.53 -3.63
N ALA A 59 3.71 2.76 -3.72
CA ALA A 59 4.61 1.90 -4.48
C ALA A 59 4.54 0.44 -4.02
N GLY A 60 4.55 0.20 -2.70
CA GLY A 60 4.42 -1.15 -2.14
C GLY A 60 3.05 -1.80 -2.44
N ILE A 61 1.96 -1.03 -2.41
CA ILE A 61 0.62 -1.52 -2.77
C ILE A 61 0.57 -1.91 -4.26
N LEU A 62 1.18 -1.09 -5.13
CA LEU A 62 1.17 -1.29 -6.58
C LEU A 62 2.03 -2.49 -7.07
N LEU A 63 2.78 -3.14 -6.17
CA LEU A 63 3.46 -4.40 -6.49
C LEU A 63 2.48 -5.58 -6.64
N PHE A 64 1.23 -5.44 -6.19
CA PHE A 64 0.21 -6.49 -6.29
C PHE A 64 -0.77 -6.21 -7.43
N THR A 65 -1.23 -7.26 -8.11
CA THR A 65 -2.36 -7.18 -9.03
C THR A 65 -3.66 -7.40 -8.26
N PHE A 66 -4.54 -6.40 -8.22
CA PHE A 66 -5.81 -6.50 -7.51
C PHE A 66 -6.90 -5.60 -8.09
N THR A 67 -8.16 -5.95 -7.77
CA THR A 67 -9.33 -5.10 -7.99
C THR A 67 -9.73 -4.45 -6.68
N LEU A 68 -9.79 -3.11 -6.65
CA LEU A 68 -10.24 -2.35 -5.49
C LEU A 68 -11.76 -2.15 -5.53
N VAL A 69 -12.46 -2.67 -4.51
CA VAL A 69 -13.91 -2.54 -4.33
C VAL A 69 -14.17 -1.70 -3.09
N HIS A 70 -15.09 -0.74 -3.21
CA HIS A 70 -15.51 0.03 -2.04
C HIS A 70 -16.71 -0.67 -1.38
N VAL A 71 -16.65 -0.88 -0.06
CA VAL A 71 -17.73 -1.48 0.72
C VAL A 71 -17.97 -0.61 1.95
N PRO A 72 -19.23 -0.32 2.34
CA PRO A 72 -19.53 0.49 3.53
C PRO A 72 -18.96 -0.10 4.82
N ALA A 73 -18.47 0.78 5.70
CA ALA A 73 -17.82 0.52 6.99
C ALA A 73 -18.51 -0.55 7.83
N GLU A 74 -19.84 -0.51 7.85
CA GLU A 74 -20.73 -1.37 8.64
C GLU A 74 -20.55 -2.86 8.32
N ARG A 75 -19.98 -3.18 7.15
CA ARG A 75 -19.72 -4.56 6.71
C ARG A 75 -18.27 -4.99 6.92
N ILE A 76 -17.37 -4.07 7.27
CA ILE A 76 -15.94 -4.34 7.41
C ILE A 76 -15.57 -4.43 8.90
N ALA A 77 -15.46 -5.65 9.42
CA ALA A 77 -14.96 -5.90 10.78
C ALA A 77 -13.50 -5.43 11.00
N ALA A 78 -12.77 -5.12 9.93
CA ALA A 78 -11.36 -4.72 9.96
C ALA A 78 -11.12 -3.36 10.66
N ASP A 79 -12.10 -2.45 10.69
CA ASP A 79 -11.97 -1.16 11.39
C ASP A 79 -11.81 -1.33 12.91
N GLY A 80 -12.30 -2.45 13.48
CA GLY A 80 -12.03 -2.82 14.87
C GLY A 80 -10.60 -3.31 15.10
N VAL A 81 -9.97 -3.92 14.10
CA VAL A 81 -8.62 -4.49 14.18
C VAL A 81 -7.55 -3.41 13.99
N SER A 82 -7.77 -2.45 13.10
CA SER A 82 -6.81 -1.35 12.84
C SER A 82 -6.71 -0.34 14.00
N ARG A 83 -7.78 -0.19 14.80
CA ARG A 83 -7.84 0.75 15.93
C ARG A 83 -7.43 0.15 17.27
N ARG A 84 -7.07 -1.14 17.30
CA ARG A 84 -6.60 -1.78 18.53
C ARG A 84 -5.26 -1.17 18.97
N THR A 85 -5.17 -0.78 20.24
CA THR A 85 -3.93 -0.32 20.86
C THR A 85 -2.96 -1.50 21.01
N PRO A 86 -1.64 -1.30 20.78
CA PRO A 86 -0.65 -2.34 21.05
C PRO A 86 -0.81 -2.93 22.44
N GLN A 87 -0.82 -4.25 22.55
CA GLN A 87 -0.95 -4.97 23.80
C GLN A 87 0.43 -5.46 24.29
N PRO A 88 0.59 -5.69 25.61
CA PRO A 88 1.81 -6.28 26.14
C PRO A 88 2.05 -7.66 25.50
N GLY A 89 3.15 -7.80 24.76
CA GLY A 89 3.50 -9.02 24.03
C GLY A 89 3.37 -8.93 22.51
N ASP A 90 2.83 -7.84 21.97
CA ASP A 90 2.89 -7.58 20.53
C ASP A 90 4.37 -7.39 20.11
N LEU A 91 4.77 -8.05 19.03
CA LEU A 91 6.12 -7.90 18.48
C LEU A 91 6.28 -6.47 17.92
N ALA A 92 7.45 -5.89 18.12
CA ALA A 92 7.81 -4.64 17.48
C ALA A 92 7.77 -4.83 15.95
N GLU A 93 7.23 -3.84 15.25
CA GLU A 93 7.24 -3.82 13.79
C GLU A 93 8.70 -3.69 13.33
N ASP A 94 9.20 -4.69 12.60
CA ASP A 94 10.52 -4.59 11.96
C ASP A 94 10.37 -3.79 10.67
N ASP A 95 10.58 -2.48 10.74
CA ASP A 95 10.43 -1.60 9.59
C ASP A 95 11.59 -1.72 8.58
N GLY A 96 12.71 -2.36 8.95
CA GLY A 96 13.92 -2.47 8.13
C GLY A 96 13.81 -3.44 6.95
N ASP A 97 13.32 -4.67 7.17
CA ASP A 97 13.06 -5.67 6.11
C ASP A 97 12.13 -5.14 5.01
N PHE A 98 11.32 -4.15 5.36
CA PHE A 98 10.33 -3.59 4.46
C PHE A 98 10.91 -2.64 3.42
N GLU A 99 11.79 -1.74 3.85
CA GLU A 99 12.41 -0.75 2.96
C GLU A 99 13.23 -1.47 1.87
N ASP A 100 14.04 -2.42 2.32
CA ASP A 100 14.82 -3.30 1.46
C ASP A 100 13.91 -4.03 0.47
N TRP A 101 12.78 -4.60 0.91
CA TRP A 101 11.90 -5.34 0.00
C TRP A 101 11.34 -4.49 -1.15
N ILE A 102 10.84 -3.28 -0.87
CA ILE A 102 10.36 -2.37 -1.93
C ILE A 102 11.50 -2.07 -2.90
N ASP A 103 12.69 -1.77 -2.37
CA ASP A 103 13.82 -1.35 -3.18
C ASP A 103 14.33 -2.50 -4.07
N HIS A 104 14.33 -3.75 -3.56
CA HIS A 104 14.60 -4.95 -4.35
C HIS A 104 13.52 -5.20 -5.43
N ALA A 105 12.24 -5.04 -5.09
CA ALA A 105 11.14 -5.23 -6.04
C ALA A 105 11.16 -4.18 -7.17
N ASN A 106 11.42 -2.91 -6.83
CA ASN A 106 11.58 -1.84 -7.82
C ASN A 106 12.84 -2.05 -8.67
N GLY A 107 13.95 -2.49 -8.07
CA GLY A 107 15.16 -2.86 -8.80
C GLY A 107 14.89 -3.96 -9.84
N PHE A 108 14.09 -4.98 -9.49
CA PHE A 108 13.68 -6.04 -10.42
C PHE A 108 12.79 -5.52 -11.56
N MET A 109 11.85 -4.62 -11.27
CA MET A 109 11.01 -3.99 -12.30
C MET A 109 11.82 -3.14 -13.28
N HIS A 110 12.87 -2.43 -12.84
CA HIS A 110 13.80 -1.71 -13.70
C HIS A 110 14.66 -2.62 -14.60
N VAL A 111 14.90 -3.86 -14.18
CA VAL A 111 15.59 -4.87 -15.00
C VAL A 111 14.69 -5.41 -16.12
N ILE A 112 13.38 -5.52 -15.88
CA ILE A 112 12.41 -6.06 -16.86
C ILE A 112 11.91 -4.98 -17.83
N ASN A 113 11.66 -3.77 -17.33
CA ASN A 113 11.32 -2.61 -18.14
C ASN A 113 12.47 -1.60 -18.05
N PRO A 114 13.40 -1.58 -19.02
CA PRO A 114 14.35 -0.48 -19.10
C PRO A 114 13.51 0.79 -19.23
N THR A 115 13.63 1.69 -18.26
CA THR A 115 13.00 3.01 -18.31
C THR A 115 13.35 3.63 -19.64
N THR A 116 12.36 3.86 -20.49
CA THR A 116 12.52 4.70 -21.67
C THR A 116 12.69 6.12 -21.16
N PHE A 117 13.91 6.44 -20.71
CA PHE A 117 14.33 7.82 -20.58
C PHE A 117 14.24 8.41 -21.98
N GLN A 118 13.15 9.11 -22.26
CA GLN A 118 13.05 10.00 -23.39
C GLN A 118 13.67 11.32 -22.92
N PRO A 119 14.91 11.66 -23.34
CA PRO A 119 15.40 13.01 -23.13
C PRO A 119 14.42 13.95 -23.83
N SER A 120 13.84 14.87 -23.06
CA SER A 120 13.01 15.95 -23.58
C SER A 120 13.82 16.66 -24.67
N SER A 121 13.36 16.56 -25.91
CA SER A 121 13.92 17.33 -27.02
C SER A 121 13.70 18.82 -26.73
N LEU A 122 14.81 19.55 -26.61
CA LEU A 122 14.87 21.01 -26.66
C LEU A 122 14.28 21.54 -27.97
#